data_AF-A0A7J4EH76-F1
#
_entry.id   AF-A0A7J4EH76-F1
#
_cell.length_a   1.000
_cell.length_b   1.000
_cell.length_c   1.000
_cell.angle_alpha   90.00
_cell.angle_beta   90.00
_cell.angle_gamma   90.00
#
_symmetry.space_group_name_H-M   'P 1'
#
loop_
_entity.id
_entity.type
_entity.pdbx_description
1 polymer ?
#
loop_
_entity_poly.entity_id
_entity_poly.type
_entity_poly.pdbx_seq_one_letter_code
_entity_poly.pdbx_strand_id
1 'polypeptide(L)'
;MWIIAEKEKIYVDYFKQIVIRYPVEVSYERIERKESVKENITVNEPLKDELKYFINLVDKRSVDPEGNLGRENYYTTRVCELCLKSAQTGREMVVE
;
A
#
# COMPACT_ATOMS: atom_id res chain seq x y z
N MET A 1 -7.22 -5.78 -6.20
CA MET A 1 -6.34 -4.75 -6.79
C MET A 1 -5.00 -5.38 -7.12
N TRP A 2 -4.49 -5.16 -8.32
CA TRP A 2 -3.14 -5.56 -8.70
C TRP A 2 -2.23 -4.34 -8.67
N ILE A 3 -1.12 -4.43 -7.96
CA ILE A 3 -0.06 -3.42 -7.93
C ILE A 3 1.14 -4.04 -8.65
N ILE A 4 1.64 -3.38 -9.70
CA ILE A 4 2.81 -3.82 -10.45
C ILE A 4 3.96 -2.89 -10.09
N ALA A 5 4.95 -3.41 -9.38
CA ALA A 5 6.20 -2.72 -9.07
C ALA A 5 7.34 -3.28 -9.93
N GLU A 6 8.49 -2.60 -9.91
CA GLU A 6 9.67 -2.95 -10.72
C GLU A 6 10.17 -4.39 -10.46
N LYS A 7 10.12 -4.85 -9.21
CA LYS A 7 10.67 -6.16 -8.77
C LYS A 7 9.63 -7.10 -8.17
N GLU A 8 8.35 -6.72 -8.16
CA GLU A 8 7.29 -7.58 -7.64
C GLU A 8 5.92 -7.21 -8.21
N LYS A 9 5.03 -8.20 -8.26
CA LYS A 9 3.60 -7.97 -8.48
C LYS A 9 2.89 -8.30 -7.18
N ILE A 10 1.95 -7.47 -6.78
CA ILE A 10 1.22 -7.64 -5.53
C ILE A 10 -0.27 -7.72 -5.87
N TYR A 11 -0.92 -8.78 -5.41
CA TYR A 11 -2.37 -8.90 -5.40
C TYR A 11 -2.88 -8.53 -4.01
N VAL A 12 -3.81 -7.58 -3.95
CA VAL A 12 -4.46 -7.12 -2.72
C VAL A 12 -5.97 -7.28 -2.85
N ASP A 13 -6.59 -8.00 -1.92
CA ASP A 13 -8.04 -8.11 -1.77
C ASP A 13 -8.44 -7.50 -0.43
N TYR A 14 -8.99 -6.29 -0.49
CA TYR A 14 -9.39 -5.54 0.72
C TYR A 14 -10.51 -6.25 1.49
N PHE A 15 -11.52 -6.78 0.77
CA PHE A 15 -12.68 -7.41 1.41
C PHE A 15 -12.30 -8.73 2.07
N LYS A 16 -11.40 -9.50 1.45
CA LYS A 16 -10.90 -10.75 2.02
C LYS A 16 -9.72 -10.56 2.97
N GLN A 17 -9.19 -9.34 3.06
CA GLN A 17 -7.96 -9.02 3.80
C GLN A 17 -6.79 -9.95 3.40
N ILE A 18 -6.56 -10.08 2.10
CA ILE A 18 -5.50 -10.92 1.53
C ILE A 18 -4.49 -10.04 0.81
N VAL A 19 -3.21 -10.27 1.08
CA VAL A 19 -2.09 -9.75 0.29
C VAL A 19 -1.21 -10.93 -0.16
N ILE A 20 -0.98 -11.01 -1.48
CA ILE A 20 -0.10 -12.01 -2.08
C ILE A 20 0.94 -11.28 -2.91
N ARG A 21 2.21 -11.54 -2.62
CA ARG A 21 3.36 -10.97 -3.33
C ARG A 21 3.93 -12.01 -4.26
N TYR A 22 4.22 -11.59 -5.48
CA TYR A 22 4.85 -12.38 -6.53
C TYR A 22 6.18 -11.72 -6.86
N PRO A 23 7.26 -12.06 -6.14
CA PRO A 23 8.56 -11.47 -6.39
C PRO A 23 9.06 -11.86 -7.78
N VAL A 24 9.67 -10.89 -8.45
CA VAL A 24 10.27 -11.06 -9.77
C VAL A 24 11.74 -10.73 -9.64
N GLU A 25 12.60 -11.71 -9.91
CA GLU A 25 14.03 -11.48 -10.02
C GLU A 25 14.35 -11.11 -11.46
N VAL A 26 14.78 -9.87 -11.66
CA VAL A 26 15.15 -9.33 -12.97
C VAL A 26 16.67 -9.29 -13.03
N SER A 27 17.27 -10.18 -13.82
CA SER A 27 18.69 -10.09 -14.20
C SER A 27 18.81 -9.59 -15.64
N TYR A 28 20.03 -9.21 -16.06
CA TYR A 28 20.30 -8.78 -17.43
C TYR A 28 19.94 -9.82 -18.49
N GLU A 29 19.90 -11.11 -18.11
CA GLU A 29 19.72 -12.23 -19.03
C GLU A 29 18.33 -12.89 -18.92
N ARG A 30 17.63 -12.74 -17.78
CA ARG A 30 16.38 -13.46 -17.53
C ARG A 30 15.51 -12.80 -16.47
N ILE A 31 14.20 -13.00 -16.62
CA ILE A 31 13.18 -12.66 -15.63
C ILE A 31 12.72 -13.96 -14.98
N GLU A 32 13.09 -14.20 -13.72
CA GLU A 32 12.67 -15.37 -12.94
C GLU A 32 11.55 -15.01 -11.98
N ARG A 33 10.46 -15.78 -12.02
CA ARG A 33 9.35 -15.63 -11.07
C ARG A 33 9.64 -16.48 -9.85
N LYS A 34 9.72 -15.87 -8.67
CA LYS A 34 9.86 -16.60 -7.40
C LYS A 34 8.52 -17.14 -6.91
N GLU A 35 8.58 -18.05 -5.95
CA GLU A 35 7.37 -18.51 -5.25
C GLU A 35 6.61 -17.33 -4.65
N SER A 36 5.29 -17.39 -4.73
CA SER A 36 4.43 -16.36 -4.18
C SER A 36 4.43 -16.41 -2.66
N VAL A 37 4.60 -15.26 -2.02
CA VAL A 37 4.52 -15.12 -0.56
C VAL A 37 3.13 -14.57 -0.22
N LYS A 38 2.35 -15.34 0.53
CA LYS A 38 1.09 -14.86 1.09
C LYS A 38 1.37 -14.24 2.46
N GLU A 39 1.09 -12.95 2.59
CA GLU A 39 1.26 -12.25 3.86
C GLU A 39 0.23 -12.77 4.87
N ASN A 40 0.67 -12.97 6.11
CA ASN A 40 -0.19 -13.45 7.18
C ASN A 40 -0.91 -12.26 7.82
N ILE A 41 -2.13 -11.99 7.35
CA ILE A 41 -2.97 -10.90 7.87
C ILE A 41 -3.98 -11.50 8.85
N THR A 42 -3.92 -11.05 10.11
CA THR A 42 -4.90 -11.42 11.12
C THR A 42 -6.21 -10.69 10.85
N VAL A 43 -7.19 -11.44 10.34
CA VAL A 43 -8.50 -10.87 9.98
C VAL A 43 -9.22 -10.39 11.24
N ASN A 44 -9.71 -9.14 11.22
CA ASN A 44 -10.37 -8.48 12.35
C ASN A 44 -9.49 -8.23 13.58
N GLU A 45 -8.17 -8.14 13.43
CA GLU A 45 -7.37 -7.56 14.51
C GLU A 45 -7.89 -6.14 14.74
N PRO A 46 -8.41 -5.83 15.95
CA PRO A 46 -8.87 -4.48 16.23
C PRO A 46 -7.68 -3.55 16.04
N LEU A 47 -7.90 -2.37 15.44
CA LEU A 47 -6.93 -1.26 15.33
C LEU A 47 -6.54 -0.69 16.70
N LYS A 48 -6.47 -1.54 17.72
CA LYS A 48 -6.25 -1.24 19.12
C LYS A 48 -4.87 -0.64 19.29
N ASP A 49 -3.89 -1.09 18.51
CA ASP A 49 -2.54 -0.57 18.60
C ASP A 49 -2.39 0.78 17.89
N GLU A 50 -3.08 0.99 16.75
CA GLU A 50 -3.21 2.30 16.11
C GLU A 50 -3.99 3.29 16.98
N LEU A 51 -5.06 2.84 17.65
CA LEU A 51 -5.85 3.65 18.58
C LEU A 51 -5.05 3.99 19.84
N LYS A 52 -4.30 3.04 20.41
CA LYS A 52 -3.38 3.32 21.52
C LYS A 52 -2.30 4.30 21.09
N TYR A 53 -1.74 4.14 19.89
CA TYR A 53 -0.76 5.06 19.34
C TYR A 53 -1.33 6.46 19.20
N PHE A 54 -2.53 6.60 18.64
CA PHE A 54 -3.25 7.87 18.53
C PHE A 54 -3.49 8.53 19.90
N ILE A 55 -4.00 7.77 20.88
CA ILE A 55 -4.24 8.28 22.24
C ILE A 55 -2.91 8.76 22.87
N ASN A 56 -1.85 7.97 22.74
CA ASN A 56 -0.53 8.33 23.26
C ASN A 56 0.05 9.59 22.61
N LEU A 57 -0.14 9.78 21.30
CA LEU A 57 0.28 10.99 20.59
C LEU A 57 -0.47 12.24 21.11
N VAL A 58 -1.79 12.12 21.28
CA VAL A 58 -2.64 13.21 21.79
C VAL A 58 -2.27 13.58 23.23
N ASP A 59 -2.11 12.57 24.09
CA ASP A 59 -1.83 12.75 25.52
C ASP A 59 -0.44 13.35 25.76
N LYS A 60 0.58 12.87 25.02
CA LYS A 60 1.96 13.35 25.16
C LYS A 60 2.24 14.69 24.48
N ARG A 61 1.30 15.19 23.65
CA ARG A 61 1.48 16.35 22.74
C ARG A 61 2.76 16.28 21.89
N SER A 62 3.31 15.08 21.74
CA SER A 62 4.50 14.81 20.94
C SER A 62 4.00 14.43 19.55
N VAL A 63 3.81 15.43 18.69
CA VAL A 63 3.65 15.16 17.27
C VAL A 63 5.05 14.81 16.76
N ASP A 64 5.25 13.55 16.38
CA ASP A 64 6.45 13.18 15.64
C ASP A 64 6.35 13.83 14.25
N PRO A 65 7.18 14.83 13.91
CA PRO A 65 7.15 15.46 12.60
C PRO A 65 7.69 14.54 11.50
N GLU A 66 8.39 13.46 11.86
CA GLU A 66 8.89 12.47 10.91
C GLU A 66 7.95 11.25 10.81
N GLY A 67 7.08 11.05 11.80
CA GLY A 67 6.11 9.96 11.87
C GLY A 67 4.73 10.31 11.30
N ASN A 68 4.25 9.48 10.36
CA ASN A 68 2.89 9.46 9.76
C ASN A 68 2.11 10.79 9.80
N LEU A 69 2.60 11.78 9.03
CA LEU A 69 2.02 13.13 8.93
C LEU A 69 0.71 13.22 8.13
N GLY A 70 0.08 12.10 7.79
CA GLY A 70 -1.07 12.07 6.87
C GLY A 70 -0.73 12.47 5.43
N ARG A 71 0.50 12.95 5.16
CA ARG A 71 1.00 13.28 3.82
C ARG A 71 1.08 12.04 2.93
N GLU A 72 1.50 10.90 3.49
CA GLU A 72 1.47 9.61 2.78
C GLU A 72 0.04 9.16 2.44
N ASN A 73 -0.91 9.35 3.38
CA ASN A 73 -2.33 9.07 3.14
C ASN A 73 -2.91 9.99 2.07
N TYR A 74 -2.51 11.26 2.04
CA TYR A 74 -2.87 12.22 1.00
C TYR A 74 -2.36 11.77 -0.36
N TYR A 75 -1.08 11.43 -0.50
CA TYR A 75 -0.52 10.96 -1.76
C TYR A 75 -1.16 9.65 -2.22
N THR A 76 -1.38 8.71 -1.31
CA THR A 76 -2.04 7.44 -1.60
C THR A 76 -3.46 7.67 -2.13
N THR A 77 -4.22 8.54 -1.47
CA THR A 77 -5.58 8.90 -1.90
C THR A 77 -5.55 9.59 -3.26
N ARG A 78 -4.60 10.50 -3.48
CA ARG A 78 -4.47 11.21 -4.75
C ARG A 78 -4.15 10.27 -5.91
N VAL A 79 -3.28 9.30 -5.70
CA VAL A 79 -2.99 8.26 -6.70
C VAL A 79 -4.24 7.44 -7.01
N CYS A 80 -5.01 7.04 -6.01
CA CYS A 80 -6.28 6.33 -6.23
C CYS A 80 -7.28 7.15 -7.06
N GLU A 81 -7.41 8.45 -6.79
CA GLU A 81 -8.27 9.34 -7.59
C GLU A 81 -7.81 9.45 -9.05
N LEU A 82 -6.50 9.55 -9.28
CA LEU A 82 -5.94 9.62 -10.63
C LEU A 82 -6.14 8.30 -11.38
N CYS A 83 -5.96 7.16 -10.71
CA CYS A 83 -6.27 5.84 -11.28
C CYS A 83 -7.74 5.72 -11.68
N LEU A 84 -8.67 6.20 -10.85
CA LEU A 84 -10.10 6.22 -11.19
C LEU A 84 -10.40 7.09 -12.41
N LYS A 85 -9.80 8.28 -12.49
CA LYS A 85 -9.94 9.17 -13.64
C LYS A 85 -9.32 8.58 -14.91
N SER A 86 -8.17 7.92 -14.79
CA SER A 86 -7.52 7.22 -15.90
C SER A 86 -8.42 6.12 -16.44
N ALA A 87 -9.01 5.30 -15.55
CA ALA A 87 -9.94 4.24 -15.94
C ALA A 87 -11.19 4.77 -16.64
N GLN A 88 -11.71 5.93 -16.22
CA GLN A 88 -12.88 6.56 -16.86
C GLN A 88 -12.58 7.16 -18.23
N THR A 89 -11.39 7.74 -18.39
CA THR A 89 -11.01 8.49 -19.59
C THR A 89 -10.21 7.67 -20.61
N GLY A 90 -9.69 6.50 -20.20
CA GLY A 90 -8.79 5.67 -21.00
C GLY A 90 -7.45 6.34 -21.31
N ARG A 91 -7.04 7.34 -20.52
CA ARG A 91 -5.83 8.14 -20.73
C ARG A 91 -4.92 8.09 -19.51
N GLU A 92 -3.62 8.19 -19.77
CA GLU A 92 -2.61 8.34 -18.72
C GLU A 92 -2.79 9.67 -17.98
N MET A 93 -2.60 9.64 -16.66
CA MET A 93 -2.75 10.80 -15.79
C MET A 93 -1.38 11.20 -15.24
N VAL A 94 -1.02 12.47 -15.39
CA VAL A 94 0.22 13.01 -14.82
C VAL A 94 0.05 13.24 -13.32
N VAL A 95 1.04 12.85 -12.53
CA VAL A 95 1.11 13.12 -11.09
C VAL A 95 1.91 14.41 -10.90
N GLU A 96 1.28 15.43 -10.31
CA GLU A 96 1.92 16.70 -9.91
C GLU A 96 2.21 16.74 -8.41
#